data_AF-A0A396LZZ5-F1
#
_entry.id   AF-A0A396LZZ5-F1
#
_cell.length_a   1.000
_cell.length_b   1.000
_cell.length_c   1.000
_cell.angle_alpha   90.00
_cell.angle_beta   90.00
_cell.angle_gamma   90.00
#
_symmetry.space_group_name_H-M   'P 1'
#
loop_
_entity.id
_entity.type
_entity.pdbx_description
1 polymer ?
#
loop_
_entity_poly.entity_id
_entity_poly.type
_entity_poly.pdbx_seq_one_letter_code
_entity_poly.pdbx_strand_id
1 'polypeptide(L)'
;MNYRIANIELIYIYSKYTLNFFTQNLMRRIDRFDKYMEINDLNDNKVTVQLGIAVGTIGKSRKEGRDLSERVVEKILKYYQDINRVWLLTGEGPMLKTEPKISSSDKESINLKNNEEMTNNMLVSMLYDANQRIKRLEAEIEELKQQQGDAIDSPKKRSAI
;
A
#
# COMPACT_ATOMS: atom_id res chain seq x y z
N MET A 1 -28.65 8.15 -15.45
CA MET A 1 -27.42 7.98 -16.28
C MET A 1 -26.13 7.79 -15.45
N ASN A 2 -26.08 8.27 -14.21
CA ASN A 2 -24.88 8.21 -13.34
C ASN A 2 -24.49 6.81 -12.80
N TYR A 3 -25.44 5.88 -12.64
CA TYR A 3 -25.14 4.54 -12.09
C TYR A 3 -24.27 3.65 -12.99
N ARG A 4 -24.32 3.83 -14.32
CA ARG A 4 -23.50 3.05 -15.26
C ARG A 4 -22.03 3.48 -15.23
N ILE A 5 -21.76 4.77 -15.02
CA ILE A 5 -20.40 5.32 -14.95
C ILE A 5 -19.73 4.91 -13.62
N ALA A 6 -20.45 5.01 -12.49
CA ALA A 6 -19.92 4.59 -11.19
C ALA A 6 -19.54 3.09 -11.16
N ASN A 7 -20.31 2.21 -11.82
CA ASN A 7 -19.98 0.78 -11.92
C ASN A 7 -18.74 0.51 -12.78
N ILE A 8 -18.53 1.26 -13.86
CA ILE A 8 -17.34 1.12 -14.72
C ILE A 8 -16.09 1.58 -13.97
N GLU A 9 -16.15 2.71 -13.26
CA GLU A 9 -15.07 3.18 -12.40
C GLU A 9 -14.74 2.17 -11.30
N LEU A 10 -15.76 1.60 -10.65
CA LEU A 10 -15.57 0.58 -9.62
C LEU A 10 -14.88 -0.67 -10.19
N ILE A 11 -15.33 -1.18 -11.34
CA ILE A 11 -14.72 -2.33 -12.03
C ILE A 11 -13.27 -2.04 -12.42
N TYR A 12 -12.99 -0.84 -12.94
CA TYR A 12 -11.64 -0.44 -13.31
C TYR A 12 -10.73 -0.36 -12.09
N ILE A 13 -11.20 0.24 -11.01
CA ILE A 13 -10.51 0.31 -9.73
C ILE A 13 -10.19 -1.11 -9.21
N TYR A 14 -11.19 -1.99 -9.14
CA TYR A 14 -11.00 -3.36 -8.69
C TYR A 14 -10.04 -4.13 -9.61
N SER A 15 -10.17 -4.01 -10.93
CA SER A 15 -9.27 -4.64 -11.89
C SER A 15 -7.82 -4.15 -11.75
N LYS A 16 -7.62 -2.85 -11.50
CA LYS A 16 -6.29 -2.27 -11.30
C LYS A 16 -5.69 -2.72 -9.97
N TYR A 17 -6.49 -2.77 -8.91
CA TYR A 17 -6.07 -3.31 -7.61
C TYR A 17 -5.73 -4.80 -7.70
N THR A 18 -6.55 -5.62 -8.34
CA THR A 18 -6.29 -7.06 -8.49
C THR A 18 -5.09 -7.34 -9.39
N LEU A 19 -4.93 -6.59 -10.49
CA LEU A 19 -3.75 -6.71 -11.33
C LEU A 19 -2.48 -6.28 -10.58
N ASN A 20 -2.52 -5.18 -9.84
CA ASN A 20 -1.40 -4.76 -9.01
C ASN A 20 -1.08 -5.80 -7.92
N PHE A 21 -2.09 -6.29 -7.21
CA PHE A 21 -1.91 -7.32 -6.18
C PHE A 21 -1.29 -8.60 -6.78
N PHE A 22 -1.82 -9.08 -7.90
CA PHE A 22 -1.29 -10.27 -8.57
C PHE A 22 0.14 -10.03 -9.07
N THR A 23 0.43 -8.86 -9.65
CA THR A 23 1.76 -8.51 -10.16
C THR A 23 2.79 -8.39 -9.02
N GLN A 24 2.42 -7.83 -7.87
CA GLN A 24 3.31 -7.76 -6.70
C GLN A 24 3.57 -9.14 -6.10
N ASN A 25 2.56 -10.02 -6.08
CA ASN A 25 2.71 -11.42 -5.65
C ASN A 25 3.43 -12.30 -6.68
N LEU A 26 3.49 -11.90 -7.95
CA LEU A 26 4.23 -12.62 -9.01
C LEU A 26 5.70 -12.22 -9.11
N MET A 27 6.15 -11.17 -8.41
CA MET A 27 7.55 -10.77 -8.48
C MET A 27 8.42 -11.90 -7.92
N ARG A 28 9.54 -12.18 -8.60
CA ARG A 28 10.51 -13.16 -8.08
C ARG A 28 11.33 -12.52 -6.97
N ARG A 29 12.06 -13.33 -6.20
CA ARG A 29 12.93 -12.82 -5.13
C ARG A 29 14.01 -11.90 -5.70
N ILE A 30 14.53 -12.20 -6.89
CA ILE A 30 15.50 -11.34 -7.60
C ILE A 30 14.91 -9.97 -7.95
N ASP A 31 13.67 -9.92 -8.46
CA ASP A 31 13.05 -8.66 -8.88
C ASP A 31 12.75 -7.77 -7.65
N ARG A 32 12.41 -8.40 -6.52
CA ARG A 32 12.29 -7.70 -5.22
C ARG A 32 13.63 -7.21 -4.70
N PHE A 33 14.67 -8.04 -4.78
CA PHE A 33 15.99 -7.61 -4.34
C PHE A 33 16.56 -6.48 -5.21
N ASP A 34 16.25 -6.44 -6.51
CA ASP A 34 16.62 -5.34 -7.40
C ASP A 34 16.00 -4.00 -6.95
N LYS A 35 14.73 -3.99 -6.53
CA LYS A 35 14.11 -2.80 -5.94
C LYS A 35 14.85 -2.30 -4.69
N TYR A 36 15.28 -3.22 -3.83
CA TYR A 36 16.09 -2.87 -2.66
C TYR A 36 17.46 -2.31 -3.07
N MET A 37 18.09 -2.87 -4.10
CA MET A 37 19.38 -2.40 -4.61
C MET A 37 19.27 -0.98 -5.19
N GLU A 38 18.20 -0.69 -5.92
CA GLU A 38 17.93 0.63 -6.52
C GLU A 38 17.84 1.74 -5.47
N ILE A 39 17.05 1.54 -4.40
CA ILE A 39 16.88 2.56 -3.36
C ILE A 39 18.15 2.78 -2.50
N ASN A 40 19.07 1.82 -2.48
CA ASN A 40 20.30 1.85 -1.68
C ASN A 40 21.56 2.14 -2.53
N ASP A 41 21.39 2.49 -3.81
CA ASP A 41 22.48 2.74 -4.76
C ASP A 41 23.53 1.60 -4.75
N LEU A 42 23.03 0.37 -4.94
CA LEU A 42 23.82 -0.85 -4.99
C LEU A 42 23.91 -1.36 -6.42
N ASN A 43 25.13 -1.67 -6.87
CA ASN A 43 25.36 -2.41 -8.11
C ASN A 43 25.76 -3.87 -7.84
N ASP A 44 25.66 -4.71 -8.87
CA ASP A 44 25.95 -6.14 -8.79
C ASP A 44 27.33 -6.45 -8.21
N ASN A 45 28.34 -5.66 -8.56
CA ASN A 45 29.70 -5.89 -8.07
C ASN A 45 29.80 -5.61 -6.56
N LYS A 46 29.22 -4.51 -6.10
CA LYS A 46 29.16 -4.13 -4.67
C LYS A 46 28.46 -5.22 -3.85
N VAL A 47 27.31 -5.70 -4.31
CA VAL A 47 26.57 -6.79 -3.65
C VAL A 47 27.38 -8.09 -3.66
N THR A 48 27.99 -8.43 -4.79
CA THR A 48 28.79 -9.66 -4.93
C THR A 48 29.91 -9.71 -3.90
N VAL A 49 30.63 -8.59 -3.73
CA VAL A 49 31.70 -8.44 -2.75
C VAL A 49 31.14 -8.49 -1.32
N GLN A 50 30.08 -7.73 -1.02
CA GLN A 50 29.48 -7.66 0.32
C GLN A 50 28.95 -9.02 0.80
N LEU A 51 28.35 -9.81 -0.10
CA LEU A 51 27.78 -11.12 0.23
C LEU A 51 28.80 -12.28 0.11
N GLY A 52 30.00 -12.00 -0.42
CA GLY A 52 31.01 -13.02 -0.72
C GLY A 52 30.46 -14.11 -1.63
N ILE A 53 29.77 -13.73 -2.72
CA ILE A 53 29.25 -14.66 -3.74
C ILE A 53 30.06 -14.56 -5.03
N ALA A 54 29.88 -15.51 -5.95
CA ALA A 54 30.59 -15.49 -7.22
C ALA A 54 30.07 -14.36 -8.12
N VAL A 55 30.96 -13.70 -8.86
CA VAL A 55 30.60 -12.67 -9.85
C VAL A 55 29.61 -13.24 -10.87
N GLY A 56 28.60 -12.44 -11.21
CA GLY A 56 27.53 -12.84 -12.12
C GLY A 56 26.45 -13.73 -11.49
N THR A 57 26.52 -14.04 -10.19
CA THR A 57 25.44 -14.76 -9.49
C THR A 57 24.12 -13.99 -9.56
N ILE A 58 24.15 -12.68 -9.26
CA ILE A 58 22.96 -11.81 -9.32
C ILE A 58 22.42 -11.74 -10.76
N GLY A 59 23.28 -11.44 -11.74
CA GLY A 59 22.87 -11.43 -13.15
C GLY A 59 22.31 -12.76 -13.68
N LYS A 60 22.83 -13.91 -13.21
CA LYS A 60 22.27 -15.24 -13.55
C LYS A 60 20.87 -15.44 -12.96
N SER A 61 20.59 -14.92 -11.77
CA SER A 61 19.27 -15.00 -11.16
C SER A 61 18.21 -14.17 -11.88
N ARG A 62 18.60 -13.11 -12.60
CA ARG A 62 17.66 -12.30 -13.40
C ARG A 62 17.13 -13.01 -14.66
N LYS A 63 17.87 -13.99 -15.18
CA LYS A 63 17.50 -14.72 -16.41
C LYS A 63 16.12 -15.36 -16.31
N GLU A 64 15.48 -15.56 -17.45
CA GLU A 64 14.15 -16.17 -17.56
C GLU A 64 14.11 -17.55 -16.88
N GLY A 65 13.04 -17.81 -16.11
CA GLY A 65 12.88 -19.06 -15.35
C GLY A 65 13.89 -19.25 -14.22
N ARG A 66 14.69 -18.23 -13.87
CA ARG A 66 15.64 -18.26 -12.75
C ARG A 66 15.19 -17.34 -11.63
N ASP A 67 15.73 -17.58 -10.45
CA ASP A 67 15.57 -16.71 -9.28
C ASP A 67 16.80 -16.84 -8.36
N LEU A 68 16.81 -16.10 -7.25
CA LEU A 68 17.76 -16.27 -6.16
C LEU A 68 17.62 -17.68 -5.55
N SER A 69 18.73 -18.39 -5.39
CA SER A 69 18.78 -19.63 -4.62
C SER A 69 18.65 -19.34 -3.13
N GLU A 70 18.17 -20.30 -2.34
CA GLU A 70 18.02 -20.15 -0.88
C GLU A 70 19.31 -19.68 -0.19
N ARG A 71 20.45 -20.28 -0.54
CA ARG A 71 21.78 -19.88 -0.03
C ARG A 71 22.10 -18.39 -0.26
N VAL A 72 21.67 -17.82 -1.38
CA VAL A 72 21.92 -16.41 -1.69
C VAL A 72 20.93 -15.53 -0.93
N VAL A 73 19.67 -15.95 -0.81
CA VAL A 73 18.66 -15.24 0.00
C VAL A 73 19.07 -15.18 1.46
N GLU A 74 19.58 -16.28 2.04
CA GLU A 74 20.12 -16.30 3.40
C GLU A 74 21.28 -15.31 3.58
N LYS A 75 22.20 -15.24 2.61
CA LYS A 75 23.30 -14.27 2.64
C LYS A 75 22.80 -12.83 2.59
N ILE A 76 21.83 -12.55 1.71
CA ILE A 76 21.17 -11.23 1.61
C ILE A 76 20.57 -10.86 2.97
N LEU A 77 19.73 -11.72 3.54
CA LEU A 77 19.04 -11.46 4.81
C LEU A 77 19.97 -11.44 6.03
N LYS A 78 21.15 -12.06 5.94
CA LYS A 78 22.20 -11.98 6.95
C LYS A 78 22.98 -10.67 6.87
N TYR A 79 23.12 -10.09 5.68
CA TYR A 79 23.92 -8.87 5.49
C TYR A 79 23.05 -7.61 5.58
N TYR A 80 21.96 -7.53 4.81
CA TYR A 80 21.04 -6.40 4.76
C TYR A 80 19.91 -6.60 5.78
N GLN A 81 20.23 -6.30 7.05
CA GLN A 81 19.33 -6.55 8.19
C GLN A 81 18.08 -5.67 8.20
N ASP A 82 18.09 -4.58 7.45
CA ASP A 82 16.98 -3.67 7.22
C ASP A 82 15.94 -4.24 6.24
N ILE A 83 16.25 -5.26 5.46
CA ILE A 83 15.28 -5.93 4.58
C ILE A 83 14.30 -6.77 5.41
N ASN A 84 13.00 -6.60 5.15
CA ASN A 84 11.97 -7.48 5.67
C ASN A 84 12.04 -8.86 4.97
N ARG A 85 12.26 -9.91 5.75
CA ARG A 85 12.32 -11.31 5.28
C ARG A 85 11.02 -11.73 4.59
N VAL A 86 9.87 -11.43 5.20
CA VAL A 86 8.56 -11.83 4.67
C VAL A 86 8.39 -11.22 3.29
N TRP A 87 8.67 -9.93 3.16
CA TRP A 87 8.61 -9.25 1.88
C TRP A 87 9.56 -9.85 0.84
N LEU A 88 10.82 -10.10 1.19
CA LEU A 88 11.76 -10.67 0.22
C LEU A 88 11.34 -12.06 -0.25
N LEU A 89 10.77 -12.90 0.63
CA LEU A 89 10.40 -14.27 0.30
C LEU A 89 9.05 -14.38 -0.41
N THR A 90 8.06 -13.61 0.02
CA THR A 90 6.65 -13.76 -0.38
C THR A 90 6.13 -12.60 -1.23
N GLY A 91 6.76 -11.42 -1.13
CA GLY A 91 6.24 -10.18 -1.68
C GLY A 91 5.23 -9.47 -0.79
N GLU A 92 4.85 -10.06 0.34
CA GLU A 92 3.89 -9.48 1.27
C GLU A 92 4.54 -8.50 2.27
N GLY A 93 3.82 -7.42 2.59
CA GLY A 93 4.24 -6.43 3.59
C GLY A 93 5.21 -5.36 3.07
N PRO A 94 5.80 -4.55 3.96
CA PRO A 94 6.76 -3.51 3.58
C PRO A 94 8.15 -4.09 3.29
N MET A 95 8.86 -3.49 2.33
CA MET A 95 10.21 -3.89 1.92
C MET A 95 11.24 -3.77 3.04
N LEU A 96 11.23 -2.65 3.75
CA LEU A 96 12.14 -2.38 4.85
C LEU A 96 11.45 -2.69 6.16
N LYS A 97 12.23 -3.19 7.13
CA LYS A 97 11.80 -3.25 8.52
C LYS A 97 11.66 -1.81 9.02
N THR A 98 10.45 -1.43 9.39
CA THR A 98 10.20 -0.21 10.17
C THR A 98 10.65 -0.46 11.61
N GLU A 99 11.95 -0.37 11.89
CA GLU A 99 12.45 -0.17 13.24
C GLU A 99 13.54 0.90 13.27
N PRO A 100 13.53 1.80 14.28
CA PRO A 100 14.47 2.89 14.40
C PRO A 100 15.88 2.32 14.62
N LYS A 101 16.89 2.88 13.96
CA LYS A 101 18.29 2.58 14.28
C LYS A 101 18.60 3.04 15.71
N ILE A 102 18.37 2.18 16.70
CA ILE A 102 18.79 2.42 18.09
C ILE A 102 20.18 1.82 18.25
N SER A 103 21.19 2.66 18.02
CA SER A 103 22.49 2.49 18.68
C SER A 103 22.31 2.86 20.15
N SER A 104 22.43 1.85 21.03
CA SER A 104 22.72 1.93 22.46
C SER A 104 22.92 3.34 23.07
N SER A 105 21.87 3.89 23.68
CA SER A 105 21.97 4.59 24.97
C SER A 105 20.58 4.62 25.63
N ASP A 106 20.57 4.36 26.92
CA ASP A 106 19.42 4.05 27.75
C ASP A 106 18.42 5.21 27.95
N LYS A 107 17.14 4.83 28.22
CA LYS A 107 16.06 5.61 28.87
C LYS A 107 15.04 6.40 28.01
N GLU A 108 14.47 5.81 26.95
CA GLU A 108 13.30 6.43 26.26
C GLU A 108 12.11 5.51 25.95
N SER A 109 12.15 4.24 26.36
CA SER A 109 11.14 3.22 26.00
C SER A 109 9.76 3.38 26.67
N ILE A 110 9.59 4.32 27.60
CA ILE A 110 8.31 4.54 28.29
C ILE A 110 7.46 5.62 27.58
N ASN A 111 8.05 6.52 26.78
CA ASN A 111 7.32 7.67 26.22
C ASN A 111 6.70 7.41 24.82
N LEU A 112 7.21 6.44 24.06
CA LEU A 112 6.75 6.16 22.68
C LEU A 112 5.39 5.44 22.63
N LYS A 113 5.14 4.48 23.53
CA LYS A 113 3.88 3.74 23.58
C LYS A 113 2.68 4.63 23.89
N ASN A 114 2.87 5.59 24.79
CA ASN A 114 1.83 6.56 25.16
C ASN A 114 1.47 7.49 24.00
N ASN A 115 2.43 7.83 23.13
CA ASN A 115 2.19 8.70 21.98
C ASN A 115 1.47 7.95 20.84
N GLU A 116 1.82 6.69 20.59
CA GLU A 116 1.09 5.85 19.63
C GLU A 116 -0.34 5.58 20.09
N GLU A 117 -0.58 5.28 21.36
CA GLU A 117 -1.94 5.12 21.90
C GLU A 117 -2.75 6.42 21.83
N MET A 118 -2.14 7.56 22.16
CA MET A 118 -2.81 8.87 22.03
C MET A 118 -3.13 9.21 20.58
N THR A 119 -2.21 8.91 19.65
CA THR A 119 -2.39 9.12 18.22
C THR A 119 -3.47 8.20 17.65
N ASN A 120 -3.48 6.92 18.06
CA ASN A 120 -4.51 5.96 17.66
C ASN A 120 -5.90 6.36 18.19
N ASN A 121 -5.99 6.79 19.45
CA ASN A 121 -7.24 7.26 20.03
C ASN A 121 -7.74 8.54 19.33
N MET A 122 -6.84 9.46 18.98
CA MET A 122 -7.18 10.67 18.23
C MET A 122 -7.64 10.34 16.80
N LEU A 123 -6.98 9.41 16.12
CA LEU A 123 -7.39 8.90 14.81
C LEU A 123 -8.78 8.25 14.86
N VAL A 124 -9.05 7.45 15.88
CA VAL A 124 -10.36 6.81 16.10
C VAL A 124 -11.46 7.87 16.30
N SER A 125 -11.19 8.92 17.08
CA SER A 125 -12.13 10.04 17.25
C SER A 125 -12.41 10.76 15.93
N MET A 126 -11.36 11.06 15.14
CA MET A 126 -11.51 11.71 13.84
C MET A 126 -12.28 10.85 12.83
N LEU A 127 -12.03 9.54 12.83
CA LEU A 127 -12.77 8.59 11.99
C LEU A 127 -14.24 8.54 12.37
N TYR A 128 -14.55 8.55 13.65
CA TYR A 128 -15.93 8.60 14.12
C TYR A 128 -16.65 9.87 13.66
N ASP A 129 -16.02 11.03 13.83
CA ASP A 129 -16.59 12.32 13.41
C ASP A 129 -16.78 12.41 11.90
N ALA A 130 -15.81 11.93 11.12
CA ALA A 130 -15.91 11.83 9.67
C ALA A 130 -17.09 10.94 9.25
N ASN A 131 -17.28 9.79 9.90
CA ASN A 131 -18.41 8.90 9.64
C ASN A 131 -19.77 9.56 9.95
N GLN A 132 -19.86 10.33 11.06
CA GLN A 132 -21.08 11.09 11.35
C GLN A 132 -21.32 12.21 10.35
N ARG A 133 -20.26 12.81 9.80
CA ARG A 133 -20.40 13.82 8.73
C ARG A 133 -20.87 13.19 7.43
N ILE A 134 -20.29 12.05 7.03
CA ILE A 134 -20.72 11.28 5.86
C ILE A 134 -22.21 10.95 5.98
N LYS A 135 -22.64 10.39 7.11
CA LYS A 135 -24.04 10.02 7.34
C LYS A 135 -25.01 11.21 7.20
N ARG A 136 -24.61 12.40 7.66
CA ARG A 136 -25.42 13.62 7.53
C ARG A 136 -25.48 14.12 6.09
N LEU A 137 -24.35 14.12 5.38
CA LEU A 137 -24.29 14.51 3.98
C LEU A 137 -25.10 13.54 3.10
N GLU A 138 -25.07 12.25 3.41
CA GLU A 138 -25.90 11.25 2.73
C GLU A 138 -27.39 11.50 2.92
N ALA A 139 -27.82 11.86 4.13
CA ALA A 139 -29.21 12.23 4.41
C ALA A 139 -29.63 13.51 3.67
N GLU A 140 -28.79 14.53 3.66
CA GLU A 140 -29.04 15.80 2.95
C GLU A 140 -29.13 15.59 1.43
N ILE A 141 -28.24 14.76 0.86
CA ILE A 141 -28.30 14.39 -0.55
C ILE A 141 -29.61 13.65 -0.88
N GLU A 142 -30.12 12.82 0.02
CA GLU A 142 -31.36 12.09 -0.18
C GLU A 142 -32.60 13.00 -0.10
N GLU A 143 -32.62 13.95 0.83
CA GLU A 143 -33.67 14.98 0.92
C GLU A 143 -33.68 15.88 -0.32
N LEU A 144 -32.51 16.34 -0.77
CA LEU A 144 -32.39 17.18 -1.97
C LEU A 144 -32.84 16.44 -3.24
N LYS A 145 -32.60 15.12 -3.33
CA LYS A 145 -33.12 14.29 -4.42
C LYS A 145 -34.65 14.19 -4.40
N GLN A 146 -35.27 14.07 -3.22
CA GLN A 146 -36.73 14.01 -3.10
C GLN A 146 -37.37 15.34 -3.50
N GLN A 147 -36.81 16.47 -3.07
CA GLN A 147 -37.29 17.81 -3.46
C GLN A 147 -37.19 18.08 -4.98
N GLN A 148 -36.17 17.54 -5.64
CA GLN A 148 -36.04 17.61 -7.10
C GLN A 148 -37.00 16.66 -7.85
N GLY A 149 -37.46 15.57 -7.21
CA GLY A 149 -38.51 14.70 -7.75
C GLY A 149 -39.90 15.36 -7.75
N ASP A 150 -40.24 16.08 -6.67
CA ASP A 150 -41.56 16.71 -6.50
C ASP A 150 -41.75 17.98 -7.37
N ALA A 151 -40.66 18.66 -7.75
CA ALA A 151 -40.71 19.84 -8.61
C ALA A 151 -41.11 19.53 -10.07
N ILE A 152 -41.09 18.26 -10.49
CA ILE A 152 -41.43 17.84 -11.86
C ILE A 152 -42.93 17.54 -12.01
N ASP A 153 -43.67 17.34 -10.91
CA ASP A 153 -45.10 16.97 -10.93
C ASP A 153 -46.07 18.10 -10.57
N SER A 154 -45.59 19.35 -10.50
CA SER A 154 -46.49 20.50 -10.32
C SER A 154 -47.28 20.78 -11.60
N PRO A 155 -48.62 20.72 -11.61
CA PRO A 155 -49.41 20.87 -12.82
C PRO A 155 -49.32 22.31 -13.33
N LYS A 156 -48.86 22.48 -14.57
CA LYS A 156 -48.93 23.74 -15.33
C LYS A 156 -50.35 24.29 -15.24
N LYS A 157 -50.56 25.32 -14.41
CA LYS A 157 -51.77 26.16 -14.48
C LYS A 157 -51.82 26.78 -15.88
N ARG A 158 -52.66 26.21 -16.74
CA ARG A 158 -53.20 26.91 -17.91
C ARG A 158 -54.04 28.07 -17.37
N SER A 159 -53.49 29.27 -17.41
CA SER A 159 -54.33 30.46 -17.46
C SER A 159 -54.52 30.81 -18.93
N ALA A 160 -55.69 30.43 -19.45
CA ALA A 160 -56.27 31.07 -20.61
C ALA A 160 -56.88 32.39 -20.14
N ILE A 161 -56.58 33.48 -20.85
CA ILE A 161 -57.47 34.54 -21.37
C ILE A 161 -56.57 35.45 -22.21
#